data_AF-A0A711QZ80-F1
#
_entry.id   AF-A0A711QZ80-F1
#
_cell.length_a   1.000
_cell.length_b   1.000
_cell.length_c   1.000
_cell.angle_alpha   90.00
_cell.angle_beta   90.00
_cell.angle_gamma   90.00
#
_symmetry.space_group_name_H-M   'P 1'
#
loop_
_entity.id
_entity.type
_entity.pdbx_description
1 polymer ?
#
loop_
_entity_poly.entity_id
_entity_poly.type
_entity_poly.pdbx_seq_one_letter_code
_entity_poly.pdbx_strand_id
1 'polypeptide(L)'
;LIEELRQRGVNFRSLTDSIDTSTPMGRFFFHVMGALAEMERELIVERTRAGLAAARAKGRVGGRRPKLTSEQWAQIGRLLEAGESRQRIALIFDVGVSTIYRKFPANKNNKSP
;
A
#
# COMPACT_ATOMS: atom_id res chain seq x y z
N LEU A 1 9.22 -16.15 -14.48
CA LEU A 1 9.79 -17.42 -14.00
C LEU A 1 9.65 -18.57 -15.01
N ILE A 2 8.46 -19.08 -15.32
CA ILE A 2 8.35 -20.25 -16.23
C ILE A 2 8.71 -19.91 -17.68
N GLU A 3 8.28 -18.74 -18.18
CA GLU A 3 8.69 -18.28 -19.52
C GLU A 3 10.21 -18.05 -19.61
N GLU A 4 10.83 -17.62 -18.51
CA GLU A 4 12.28 -17.47 -18.41
C GLU A 4 13.01 -18.83 -18.42
N LEU A 5 12.47 -19.85 -17.74
CA LEU A 5 12.99 -21.22 -17.80
C LEU A 5 12.91 -21.77 -19.22
N ARG A 6 11.79 -21.55 -19.91
CA ARG A 6 11.62 -21.93 -21.32
C ARG A 6 12.63 -21.24 -22.23
N GLN A 7 12.86 -19.94 -22.07
CA GLN A 7 13.88 -19.20 -22.83
C GLN A 7 15.29 -19.74 -22.61
N ARG A 8 15.55 -20.36 -21.46
CA ARG A 8 16.81 -21.04 -21.13
C ARG A 8 16.83 -22.52 -21.54
N GLY A 9 15.80 -23.03 -22.22
CA GLY A 9 15.70 -24.44 -22.61
C GLY A 9 15.43 -25.41 -21.46
N VAL A 10 14.99 -24.92 -20.30
CA VAL A 10 14.71 -25.72 -19.11
C VAL A 10 13.24 -26.12 -19.08
N ASN A 11 12.97 -27.42 -18.92
CA ASN A 11 11.62 -27.95 -18.75
C ASN A 11 11.23 -27.98 -17.26
N PHE A 12 10.00 -27.57 -16.98
CA PHE A 12 9.37 -27.71 -15.67
C PHE A 12 8.54 -29.00 -15.61
N ARG A 13 8.74 -29.76 -14.53
CA ARG A 13 7.93 -30.95 -14.21
C ARG A 13 7.44 -30.86 -12.76
N SER A 14 6.12 -30.82 -12.57
CA SER A 14 5.51 -31.01 -11.25
C SER A 14 5.33 -32.51 -10.98
N LEU A 15 5.90 -32.99 -9.88
CA LEU A 15 5.76 -34.39 -9.45
C LEU A 15 4.39 -34.67 -8.85
N THR A 16 3.79 -33.66 -8.20
CA THR A 16 2.49 -33.78 -7.54
C THR A 16 1.34 -33.63 -8.54
N ASP A 17 1.45 -32.65 -9.44
CA ASP A 17 0.36 -32.29 -10.36
C ASP A 17 0.46 -33.03 -11.71
N SER A 18 1.46 -33.90 -11.89
CA SER A 18 1.76 -34.60 -13.14
C SER A 18 1.87 -33.69 -14.37
N ILE A 19 2.28 -32.43 -14.18
CA ILE A 19 2.49 -31.47 -15.27
C ILE A 19 3.91 -31.63 -15.78
N ASP A 20 4.08 -31.93 -17.06
CA ASP A 20 5.40 -31.99 -17.72
C ASP A 20 5.42 -31.09 -18.96
N THR A 21 6.07 -29.94 -18.83
CA THR A 21 6.18 -28.93 -19.91
C THR A 21 7.13 -29.33 -21.04
N SER A 22 7.84 -30.47 -20.94
CA SER A 22 8.57 -31.05 -22.08
C SER A 22 7.62 -31.56 -23.17
N THR A 23 6.38 -31.95 -22.80
CA THR A 23 5.38 -32.46 -23.73
C THR A 23 4.45 -31.36 -24.26
N PRO A 24 3.93 -31.47 -25.51
CA PRO A 24 2.92 -30.53 -26.01
C PRO A 24 1.67 -30.44 -25.13
N MET A 25 1.19 -31.56 -24.61
CA MET A 25 0.02 -31.64 -23.74
C MET A 25 0.25 -30.94 -22.39
N GLY A 26 1.41 -31.16 -21.77
CA GLY A 26 1.73 -30.51 -20.50
C GLY A 26 1.94 -29.00 -20.64
N ARG A 27 2.47 -28.52 -21.78
CA ARG A 27 2.49 -27.07 -22.08
C ARG A 27 1.09 -26.49 -22.21
N PHE A 28 0.20 -27.16 -22.95
CA PHE A 28 -1.19 -26.73 -23.09
C PHE A 28 -1.89 -26.65 -21.73
N PHE A 29 -1.81 -27.70 -20.93
CA PHE A 29 -2.44 -27.75 -19.61
C PHE A 29 -1.86 -26.67 -18.68
N PHE A 30 -0.55 -26.45 -18.72
CA PHE A 30 0.10 -25.38 -17.97
C PHE A 30 -0.44 -23.99 -18.36
N HIS A 31 -0.65 -23.71 -19.65
CA HIS A 31 -1.25 -22.45 -20.10
C HIS A 31 -2.70 -22.28 -19.62
N VAL A 32 -3.51 -23.34 -19.67
CA VAL A 32 -4.89 -23.32 -19.15
C VAL A 32 -4.89 -23.02 -17.65
N MET A 33 -4.02 -23.67 -16.88
CA MET A 33 -3.88 -23.40 -15.45
C MET A 33 -3.41 -21.98 -15.16
N GLY A 34 -2.51 -21.43 -15.99
CA GLY A 34 -2.09 -20.03 -15.91
C GLY A 34 -3.25 -19.06 -16.10
N ALA A 35 -4.07 -19.29 -17.14
CA ALA A 35 -5.25 -18.48 -17.41
C ALA A 35 -6.31 -18.58 -16.29
N LEU A 36 -6.51 -19.78 -15.73
CA LEU A 36 -7.40 -19.97 -14.58
C LEU A 36 -6.90 -19.22 -13.34
N ALA A 37 -5.60 -19.29 -13.04
CA ALA A 37 -5.01 -18.57 -11.92
C ALA A 37 -5.13 -17.04 -12.07
N GLU A 38 -5.02 -16.53 -13.29
CA GLU A 38 -5.25 -15.12 -13.60
C GLU A 38 -6.72 -14.72 -13.35
N MET A 39 -7.67 -15.49 -13.88
CA MET A 39 -9.11 -15.27 -13.64
C MET A 39 -9.46 -15.29 -12.14
N GLU A 40 -8.95 -16.28 -11.39
CA GLU A 40 -9.17 -16.35 -9.93
C GLU A 40 -8.62 -15.11 -9.22
N ARG A 41 -7.44 -14.64 -9.63
CA ARG A 41 -6.85 -13.42 -9.09
C ARG A 41 -7.72 -12.20 -9.36
N GLU A 42 -8.26 -12.06 -10.56
CA GLU A 42 -9.17 -10.97 -10.91
C GLU A 42 -10.44 -11.01 -10.06
N LEU A 43 -11.05 -12.19 -9.89
CA LEU A 43 -12.25 -12.37 -9.05
C LEU A 43 -11.99 -12.02 -7.58
N ILE A 44 -10.82 -12.40 -7.04
CA ILE A 44 -10.43 -12.02 -5.66
C ILE A 44 -10.31 -10.50 -5.54
N VAL A 45 -9.69 -9.84 -6.52
CA VAL A 45 -9.54 -8.38 -6.54
C VAL A 45 -10.90 -7.70 -6.60
N GLU A 46 -11.79 -8.17 -7.47
CA GLU A 46 -13.16 -7.65 -7.62
C GLU A 46 -13.93 -7.76 -6.30
N ARG A 47 -13.97 -8.96 -5.70
CA ARG A 47 -14.64 -9.20 -4.41
C ARG A 47 -14.07 -8.34 -3.29
N THR A 48 -12.74 -8.18 -3.25
CA THR A 48 -12.08 -7.33 -2.25
C THR A 48 -12.51 -5.87 -2.41
N ARG A 49 -12.56 -5.36 -3.64
CA ARG A 49 -13.02 -3.99 -3.93
C ARG A 49 -14.48 -3.80 -3.54
N ALA A 50 -15.35 -4.75 -3.88
CA ALA A 50 -16.75 -4.73 -3.50
C ALA A 50 -16.94 -4.71 -1.97
N GLY A 51 -16.19 -5.56 -1.24
CA GLY A 51 -16.19 -5.57 0.22
C GLY A 51 -15.70 -4.26 0.84
N LEU A 52 -14.63 -3.66 0.30
CA LEU A 52 -14.14 -2.35 0.73
C LEU A 52 -15.15 -1.24 0.48
N ALA A 53 -15.83 -1.24 -0.68
CA ALA A 53 -16.88 -0.28 -1.00
C ALA A 53 -18.07 -0.40 -0.03
N ALA A 54 -18.55 -1.62 0.22
CA ALA A 54 -19.62 -1.87 1.18
C ALA A 54 -19.24 -1.44 2.61
N ALA A 55 -18.01 -1.68 3.04
CA ALA A 55 -17.55 -1.24 4.35
C ALA A 55 -17.45 0.29 4.45
N ARG A 56 -17.01 0.98 3.40
CA ARG A 56 -17.01 2.46 3.33
C ARG A 56 -18.43 3.03 3.39
N ALA A 57 -19.39 2.42 2.69
CA ALA A 57 -20.79 2.82 2.74
C ALA A 57 -21.38 2.70 4.17
N LYS A 58 -20.88 1.74 4.97
CA LYS A 58 -21.20 1.59 6.40
C LYS A 58 -20.40 2.52 7.33
N GLY A 59 -19.65 3.48 6.78
CA GLY A 59 -18.88 4.46 7.56
C GLY A 59 -17.45 4.06 7.92
N ARG A 60 -16.94 2.92 7.44
CA ARG A 60 -15.54 2.54 7.69
C ARG A 60 -14.60 3.36 6.80
N VAL A 61 -13.78 4.23 7.41
CA VAL A 61 -12.79 5.07 6.70
C VAL A 61 -11.64 4.24 6.10
N GLY A 62 -11.14 3.24 6.82
CA GLY A 62 -9.96 2.45 6.41
C GLY A 62 -8.63 3.18 6.66
N GLY A 63 -7.53 2.61 6.15
CA GLY A 63 -6.19 3.20 6.26
C GLY A 63 -5.56 3.12 7.67
N ARG A 64 -4.39 3.76 7.82
CA ARG A 64 -3.68 3.86 9.10
C ARG A 64 -4.42 4.85 10.01
N ARG A 65 -4.71 4.44 11.25
CA ARG A 65 -5.32 5.33 12.25
C ARG A 65 -4.42 6.55 12.50
N PRO A 66 -4.97 7.78 12.56
CA PRO A 66 -4.20 8.96 12.94
C PRO A 66 -3.57 8.77 14.31
N LYS A 67 -2.27 9.12 14.44
CA LYS A 67 -1.56 9.06 15.73
C LYS A 67 -1.98 10.19 16.67
N LEU A 68 -2.27 11.37 16.11
CA LEU A 68 -2.61 12.58 16.87
C LEU A 68 -4.10 12.88 16.79
N THR A 69 -4.68 13.25 17.94
CA THR A 69 -6.08 13.70 18.05
C THR A 69 -6.26 15.14 17.54
N SER A 70 -7.51 15.55 17.33
CA SER A 70 -7.85 16.95 16.98
C SER A 70 -7.35 17.95 18.02
N GLU A 71 -7.46 17.62 19.31
CA GLU A 71 -7.00 18.46 20.41
C GLU A 71 -5.48 18.60 20.43
N GLN A 72 -4.74 17.51 20.20
CA GLN A 72 -3.30 17.55 20.08
C GLN A 72 -2.87 18.41 18.90
N TRP A 73 -3.59 18.34 17.77
CA TRP A 73 -3.34 19.23 16.64
C TRP A 73 -3.58 20.71 16.98
N ALA A 74 -4.64 21.02 17.73
CA ALA A 74 -4.89 22.38 18.20
C ALA A 74 -3.79 22.87 19.15
N GLN A 75 -3.31 22.01 20.05
CA GLN A 75 -2.19 22.33 20.94
C GLN A 75 -0.89 22.58 20.17
N ILE A 76 -0.58 21.75 19.17
CA ILE A 76 0.57 21.95 18.27
C ILE A 76 0.47 23.32 17.58
N GLY A 77 -0.72 23.71 17.10
CA GLY A 77 -0.95 25.03 16.49
C GLY A 77 -0.61 26.18 17.43
N ARG A 78 -1.11 26.12 18.68
CA ARG A 78 -0.81 27.13 19.71
C ARG A 78 0.68 27.22 20.06
N LEU A 79 1.38 26.08 20.13
CA LEU A 79 2.82 26.06 20.40
C LEU A 79 3.60 26.72 19.25
N LEU A 80 3.21 26.46 18.01
CA LEU A 80 3.82 27.12 16.84
C LEU A 80 3.60 28.64 16.85
N GLU A 81 2.40 29.09 17.22
CA GLU A 81 2.08 30.53 17.35
C GLU A 81 2.86 31.18 18.49
N ALA A 82 3.10 30.46 19.58
CA ALA A 82 3.97 30.90 20.68
C ALA A 82 5.46 30.91 20.33
N GLY A 83 5.85 30.52 19.11
CA GLY A 83 7.23 30.55 18.62
C GLY A 83 8.05 29.29 18.91
N GLU A 84 7.43 28.20 19.39
CA GLU A 84 8.15 26.96 19.67
C GLU A 84 8.72 26.30 18.41
N SER A 85 9.90 25.69 18.55
CA SER A 85 10.56 25.05 17.42
C SER A 85 9.83 23.79 16.97
N ARG A 86 9.69 23.61 15.65
CA ARG A 86 9.07 22.40 15.07
C ARG A 86 9.79 21.11 15.46
N GLN A 87 11.10 21.15 15.70
CA GLN A 87 11.89 20.01 16.16
C GLN A 87 11.50 19.62 17.60
N ARG A 88 11.38 20.59 18.50
CA ARG A 88 10.97 20.35 19.88
C ARG A 88 9.54 19.82 19.95
N ILE A 89 8.62 20.40 19.18
CA ILE A 89 7.23 19.93 19.10
C ILE A 89 7.18 18.49 18.58
N ALA A 90 7.93 18.17 17.51
CA ALA A 90 8.01 16.81 16.97
C ALA A 90 8.48 15.79 18.01
N LEU A 91 9.45 16.16 18.86
CA LEU A 91 9.91 15.33 19.98
C LEU A 91 8.82 15.14 21.05
N ILE A 92 8.15 16.22 21.47
CA ILE A 92 7.10 16.19 22.51
C ILE A 92 5.95 15.26 22.11
N PHE A 93 5.52 15.34 20.85
CA PHE A 93 4.39 14.56 20.33
C PHE A 93 4.82 13.22 19.71
N ASP A 94 6.11 12.87 19.77
CA ASP A 94 6.71 11.67 19.19
C ASP A 94 6.29 11.46 17.72
N VAL A 95 6.46 12.49 16.88
CA VAL A 95 6.17 12.43 15.44
C VAL A 95 7.35 12.92 14.64
N GLY A 96 7.50 12.44 13.40
CA GLY A 96 8.51 12.99 12.50
C GLY A 96 8.25 14.48 12.22
N VAL A 97 9.31 15.29 12.13
CA VAL A 97 9.21 16.74 11.84
C VAL A 97 8.43 17.00 10.54
N SER A 98 8.55 16.11 9.55
CA SER A 98 7.77 16.13 8.31
C SER A 98 6.25 16.06 8.53
N THR A 99 5.79 15.40 9.60
CA THR A 99 4.37 15.33 9.98
C THR A 99 3.86 16.69 10.44
N ILE A 100 4.68 17.45 11.16
CA ILE A 100 4.37 18.82 11.57
C ILE A 100 4.32 19.72 10.33
N TYR A 101 5.32 19.67 9.45
CA TYR A 101 5.33 20.46 8.21
C TYR A 101 4.17 20.12 7.26
N ARG A 102 3.78 18.85 7.16
CA ARG A 102 2.64 18.43 6.32
C ARG A 102 1.32 19.03 6.80
N LYS A 103 1.15 19.24 8.11
CA LYS A 103 -0.06 19.84 8.69
C LYS A 103 0.03 21.37 8.78
N PHE A 104 1.20 21.89 9.12
CA PHE A 104 1.52 23.31 9.29
C PHE A 104 2.71 23.69 8.41
N PRO A 105 2.50 23.88 7.09
CA PRO A 105 3.55 24.26 6.17
C PRO A 105 4.16 25.61 6.59
N ALA A 106 5.46 25.79 6.36
CA ALA A 106 6.09 27.09 6.56
C ALA A 106 5.59 28.06 5.49
N ASN A 107 4.69 28.98 5.86
CA ASN A 107 4.30 30.07 4.98
C ASN A 107 5.53 30.95 4.70
N LYS A 108 5.85 31.18 3.41
CA LYS A 108 6.97 32.00 2.94
C LYS A 108 6.70 33.52 3.03
N ASN A 109 5.81 33.99 3.89
CA ASN A 109 5.47 35.41 3.97
C ASN A 109 5.67 35.92 5.41
N ASN A 110 6.93 36.23 5.74
CA ASN A 110 7.31 37.34 6.62
C ASN A 110 8.84 37.44 6.60
N LYS A 111 9.38 38.00 5.51
CA LYS A 111 10.53 38.88 5.64
C LYS A 111 9.99 40.17 6.25
N SER A 112 10.19 40.36 7.55
CA SER A 112 10.08 41.66 8.19
C SER A 112 11.36 42.49 7.89
N PRO A 113 11.24 43.83 7.94
CA PRO A 113 11.85 44.79 7.01
C PRO A 113 13.37 44.89 7.04
#